data_AF-A0AAD6AY99-F1
#
_entry.id   AF-A0AAD6AY99-F1
#
_cell.length_a   1.000
_cell.length_b   1.000
_cell.length_c   1.000
_cell.angle_alpha   90.00
_cell.angle_beta   90.00
_cell.angle_gamma   90.00
#
_symmetry.space_group_name_H-M   'P 1'
#
loop_
_entity.id
_entity.type
_entity.pdbx_description
1 polymer ?
#
loop_
_entity_poly.entity_id
_entity_poly.type
_entity_poly.pdbx_seq_one_letter_code
_entity_poly.pdbx_strand_id
1 'polypeptide(L)' 'MATASTVSEDLQPLKRSSSFELLPPDFSELRVVLLGNSWAERSSVGNSILGETVFNTKKESDQCLRFSGQFKRK' A
#
# COMPACT_ATOMS: atom_id res chain seq x y z
N MET A 1 14.18 -45.71 -7.71
CA MET A 1 13.04 -44.86 -7.32
C MET A 1 13.61 -43.65 -6.61
N ALA A 2 13.66 -42.49 -7.26
CA ALA A 2 14.12 -41.24 -6.65
C ALA A 2 12.90 -40.43 -6.22
N THR A 3 12.79 -40.16 -4.92
CA THR A 3 11.72 -39.35 -4.35
C THR A 3 12.05 -37.88 -4.55
N ALA A 4 11.27 -37.19 -5.39
CA ALA A 4 11.34 -35.74 -5.49
C ALA A 4 10.70 -35.14 -4.24
N SER A 5 11.49 -34.53 -3.37
CA SER A 5 10.97 -33.68 -2.29
C SER A 5 10.32 -32.46 -2.92
N THR A 6 9.00 -32.38 -2.83
CA THR A 6 8.25 -31.14 -3.02
C THR A 6 8.69 -30.15 -1.95
N VAL A 7 9.62 -29.27 -2.33
CA VAL A 7 9.91 -28.05 -1.60
C VAL A 7 8.67 -27.15 -1.70
N SER A 8 7.76 -27.28 -0.72
CA SER A 8 6.84 -26.19 -0.41
C SER A 8 7.71 -25.08 0.17
N GLU A 9 8.16 -24.20 -0.72
CA GLU A 9 8.74 -22.91 -0.39
C GLU A 9 7.66 -22.10 0.34
N ASP A 10 7.52 -22.32 1.66
CA ASP A 10 6.78 -21.46 2.58
C ASP A 10 7.59 -20.17 2.77
N LEU A 11 7.72 -19.41 1.68
CA LEU A 11 8.27 -18.07 1.71
C LEU A 11 7.22 -17.19 2.38
N GLN A 12 7.23 -17.18 3.71
CA GLN A 12 6.46 -16.19 4.46
C GLN A 12 6.83 -14.81 3.91
N PRO A 13 5.88 -14.03 3.37
CA PRO A 13 6.17 -12.70 2.87
C PRO A 13 6.89 -11.92 3.97
N LEU A 14 8.05 -11.36 3.65
CA LEU A 14 8.88 -10.63 4.61
C LEU A 14 7.99 -9.65 5.37
N LYS A 15 7.75 -9.92 6.66
CA LYS A 15 6.86 -9.14 7.53
C LYS A 15 7.43 -7.73 7.66
N ARG A 16 7.06 -6.85 6.73
CA ARG A 16 7.41 -5.44 6.78
C ARG A 16 6.73 -4.89 8.03
N SER A 17 7.50 -4.26 8.90
CA SER A 17 7.10 -3.70 10.21
C SER A 17 5.86 -2.79 10.22
N SER A 18 5.23 -2.52 9.07
CA SER A 18 4.08 -1.64 8.94
C SER A 18 3.10 -2.08 7.84
N SER A 19 3.02 -3.39 7.53
CA SER A 19 1.96 -3.96 6.69
C SER A 19 0.73 -4.26 7.53
N PHE A 20 -0.46 -4.24 6.92
CA PHE A 20 -1.67 -4.71 7.60
C PHE A 20 -1.50 -6.18 8.01
N GLU A 21 -1.79 -6.51 9.27
CA GLU A 21 -1.65 -7.88 9.79
C GLU A 21 -2.76 -8.84 9.32
N LEU A 22 -3.72 -8.36 8.53
CA LEU A 22 -4.92 -9.11 8.12
C LEU A 22 -4.95 -9.52 6.64
N LEU A 23 -3.86 -9.32 5.89
CA LEU A 23 -3.82 -9.73 4.49
C LEU A 23 -3.35 -11.20 4.39
N PRO A 24 -4.15 -12.10 3.80
CA PRO A 24 -3.68 -13.43 3.45
C PRO A 24 -2.39 -13.35 2.62
N PRO A 25 -1.50 -14.35 2.67
CA PRO A 25 -0.22 -14.36 1.97
C PRO A 25 -0.34 -14.08 0.45
N ASP A 26 -1.54 -14.23 -0.12
CA ASP A 26 -1.82 -14.07 -1.55
C ASP A 26 -2.14 -12.63 -2.00
N PHE A 27 -2.29 -11.65 -1.09
CA PHE A 27 -2.46 -10.25 -1.47
C PHE A 27 -1.18 -9.45 -1.21
N SER A 28 -0.45 -9.17 -2.28
CA SER A 28 0.69 -8.24 -2.24
C SER A 28 0.19 -6.84 -1.84
N GLU A 29 0.53 -6.38 -0.64
CA GLU A 29 0.26 -5.01 -0.21
C GLU A 29 0.94 -4.02 -1.18
N LEU A 30 0.15 -3.24 -1.93
CA LEU A 30 0.68 -2.18 -2.77
C LEU A 30 0.90 -0.92 -1.92
N ARG A 31 2.16 -0.50 -1.80
CA ARG A 31 2.53 0.79 -1.20
C ARG A 31 2.98 1.75 -2.28
N VAL A 32 2.36 2.92 -2.32
CA VAL A 32 2.69 3.99 -3.27
C VAL A 32 3.21 5.19 -2.50
N VAL A 33 4.28 5.81 -3.01
CA VAL A 33 4.80 7.09 -2.52
C VAL A 33 4.65 8.12 -3.62
N LEU A 34 4.00 9.23 -3.31
CA LEU A 34 3.77 10.32 -4.25
C LEU A 34 4.80 11.44 -4.03
N LEU A 35 5.57 11.73 -5.07
CA LEU A 35 6.61 12.75 -5.07
C LEU A 35 6.18 13.95 -5.91
N GLY A 36 6.64 15.15 -5.55
CA GLY A 36 6.30 16.39 -6.24
C GLY A 36 6.43 17.60 -5.32
N ASN A 37 6.56 18.79 -5.92
CA ASN A 37 6.72 20.05 -5.18
C ASN A 37 5.40 20.63 -4.67
N SER A 38 4.30 20.40 -5.39
CA SER A 38 2.98 20.94 -5.05
C SER A 38 2.22 20.00 -4.11
N TRP A 39 1.93 20.46 -2.89
CA TRP A 39 1.05 19.75 -1.96
C TRP A 39 -0.37 19.56 -2.52
N ALA A 40 -0.93 20.61 -3.13
CA ALA A 40 -2.29 20.59 -3.66
C ALA A 40 -2.45 19.52 -4.76
N GLU A 41 -1.45 19.37 -5.63
CA GLU A 41 -1.44 18.34 -6.67
C GLU A 41 -1.25 16.94 -6.08
N ARG A 42 -0.27 16.76 -5.17
CA ARG A 42 -0.02 15.47 -4.52
C ARG A 42 -1.24 14.96 -3.76
N SER A 43 -1.88 15.82 -2.97
CA SER A 43 -3.09 15.48 -2.22
C SER A 43 -4.27 15.19 -3.14
N SER A 44 -4.45 15.94 -4.23
CA SER A 44 -5.50 15.69 -5.23
C SER A 44 -5.33 14.34 -5.94
N VAL A 45 -4.11 14.01 -6.38
CA VAL A 45 -3.81 12.72 -7.00
C VAL A 45 -3.93 11.58 -5.98
N GLY A 46 -3.45 11.77 -4.75
CA GLY A 46 -3.61 10.80 -3.66
C GLY A 46 -5.08 10.47 -3.39
N ASN A 47 -5.96 11.46 -3.34
CA ASN A 47 -7.40 11.28 -3.21
C ASN A 47 -8.01 10.56 -4.42
N SER A 48 -7.51 10.85 -5.62
CA SER A 48 -7.96 10.18 -6.85
C SER A 48 -7.59 8.69 -6.86
N ILE A 49 -6.40 8.33 -6.38
CA ILE A 49 -5.94 6.94 -6.26
C ILE A 49 -6.78 6.20 -5.20
N LEU A 50 -7.04 6.84 -4.06
CA LEU A 50 -7.84 6.25 -2.98
C LEU A 50 -9.32 6.16 -3.33
N GLY A 51 -9.81 7.00 -4.26
CA GLY A 51 -11.23 7.10 -4.62
C GLY A 51 -12.08 7.86 -3.59
N GLU A 52 -11.44 8.46 -2.58
CA GLU A 52 -12.07 9.23 -1.52
C GLU A 52 -11.21 10.44 -1.12
N THR A 53 -11.84 11.46 -0.54
CA THR A 53 -11.16 12.69 -0.12
C THR A 53 -10.57 12.53 1.27
N VAL A 54 -9.31 12.11 1.34
CA VAL A 54 -8.60 11.80 2.59
C VAL A 54 -7.54 12.86 2.92
N PHE A 55 -6.81 13.32 1.90
CA PHE A 55 -5.82 14.38 2.02
C PHE A 55 -6.49 15.76 1.84
N ASN A 56 -6.19 16.70 2.76
CA ASN A 56 -6.65 18.08 2.65
C ASN A 56 -5.85 18.83 1.57
N THR A 57 -6.52 19.33 0.53
CA THR A 57 -5.89 20.04 -0.58
C THR A 57 -5.56 21.50 -0.29
N LYS A 58 -6.14 22.10 0.76
CA LYS A 58 -6.01 23.53 1.10
C LYS A 58 -4.92 23.83 2.12
N LYS A 59 -4.57 22.86 2.95
CA LYS A 59 -3.58 23.01 4.02
C LYS A 59 -2.54 21.90 3.93
N GLU A 60 -1.30 22.31 3.69
CA GLU A 60 -0.15 21.42 3.78
C GLU A 60 0.12 21.06 5.25
N SER A 61 0.52 19.81 5.47
CA SER A 61 0.98 19.35 6.78
C SER A 61 2.51 19.33 6.82
N ASP A 62 3.08 19.78 7.92
CA ASP A 62 4.53 19.69 8.17
C ASP A 62 5.01 18.26 8.47
N GLN A 63 4.10 17.27 8.39
CA GLN A 63 4.34 15.87 8.69
C GLN A 63 4.18 15.01 7.44
N CYS A 64 4.89 13.88 7.43
CA CYS A 64 4.66 12.84 6.44
C CYS A 64 3.34 12.13 6.74
N LEU A 65 2.39 12.15 5.79
CA LEU A 65 1.11 11.49 5.93
C LEU A 65 1.12 10.14 5.21
N ARG A 66 0.57 9.12 5.87
CA ARG A 66 0.31 7.82 5.26
C ARG A 66 -1.16 7.48 5.44
N PHE A 67 -1.79 7.11 4.34
CA PHE A 67 -3.12 6.54 4.34
C PHE A 67 -3.14 5.22 3.60
N SER A 68 -4.16 4.43 3.89
CA SER A 68 -4.27 3.07 3.43
C SER A 68 -5.73 2.65 3.48
N GLY A 69 -6.19 2.00 2.43
CA GLY A 69 -7.58 1.55 2.29
C GLY A 69 -7.68 0.34 1.37
N GLN A 70 -8.86 -0.30 1.34
CA GLN A 70 -9.11 -1.41 0.43
C GLN A 70 -9.50 -0.87 -0.95
N PHE A 71 -8.71 -1.19 -1.95
CA PHE A 71 -9.05 -0.88 -3.33
C PHE A 71 -10.01 -1.95 -3.87
N LYS A 72 -11.30 -1.61 -3.98
CA LYS A 72 -12.30 -2.47 -4.64
C LYS A 72 -12.40 -2.10 -6.11
N ARG A 73 -11.97 -3.01 -6.98
CA ARG A 73 -12.30 -2.94 -8.41
C ARG A 73 -13.79 -3.20 -8.58
N LYS A 74 -14.50 -2.32 -9.29
CA LYS A 74 -15.88 -2.57 -9.74
C LYS A 74 -15.90 -3.60 -10.87
#